data_AF-A0A9W6BCR0-F1
#
_entry.id   AF-A0A9W6BCR0-F1
#
_cell.length_a   1.000
_cell.length_b   1.000
_cell.length_c   1.000
_cell.angle_alpha   90.00
_cell.angle_beta   90.00
_cell.angle_gamma   90.00
#
_symmetry.space_group_name_H-M   'P 1'
#
loop_
_entity.id
_entity.type
_entity.pdbx_description
1 polymer ?
#
loop_
_entity_poly.entity_id
_entity_poly.type
_entity_poly.pdbx_seq_one_letter_code
_entity_poly.pdbx_strand_id
1 'polypeptide(L)'
;MPAPDARAGSSGSMGKGTLGMGDTLGHKSVLEKQRAAIEKLRAQNEQLKTELLLENKFSVRPGDPFAQALINRLQDEGDMLARKIVLEMRKSKMLEQQLTDISSTLTTTRNNMGGIFSAREQSQAVQKRIKLLENRLEKAYVKYNQSITHNKQLREQINNLRRERIMFESIHGNLERDLAKVKRDMADMIQQANGAFEAREKAISEMNALKAQADKEQQGFEEEWRQLTAIIEEDKKERERARAQELAMRERETQELLKMGTLSSAEKKKRVSKGTWGAGYNKALAQNVAAEKVEMYGQAFKRIQDATGIEDIDQLVNTFLAAEDQNYTLFNYVNEVNQEIEKLEDQINIMRSEINMYRETGQELDRTKSRELTEGEARLAACEAQSQQYEVRYVSAMSMTAALKAGISDLFERIGCNTPAVRDLLGEEGLTEANLMAYLGIIEQRTNEILQVYAKRKAAQGTEGLAEALLAQPLTQPGNRIIIEPPSTTAEEEVEGLEPEPVEEDRPLTREHLETKVQRTLPRKLETAIKVRPAGVDAAGGKRVSPTRR
;
A
#
# COMPACT_ATOMS: atom_id res chain seq x y z
N MET A 1 -4.04 -111.50 -33.16
CA MET A 1 -2.78 -111.54 -33.93
C MET A 1 -1.63 -111.30 -32.95
N PRO A 2 -0.54 -112.07 -33.06
CA PRO A 2 -0.27 -113.23 -32.19
C PRO A 2 0.93 -113.00 -31.24
N ALA A 3 0.94 -113.52 -30.00
CA ALA A 3 1.37 -114.86 -29.55
C ALA A 3 2.92 -115.01 -29.48
N PRO A 4 3.49 -116.10 -28.93
CA PRO A 4 3.66 -116.34 -27.48
C PRO A 4 5.07 -116.91 -27.17
N ASP A 5 5.36 -117.29 -25.92
CA ASP A 5 6.30 -118.41 -25.63
C ASP A 5 5.86 -119.04 -24.29
N ALA A 6 5.16 -120.17 -24.30
CA ALA A 6 5.58 -121.55 -24.59
C ALA A 6 6.03 -122.29 -23.31
N ARG A 7 5.08 -123.08 -22.76
CA ARG A 7 5.31 -124.23 -21.88
C ARG A 7 5.81 -125.42 -22.72
N ALA A 8 6.80 -126.12 -22.22
CA ALA A 8 7.07 -127.55 -22.46
C ALA A 8 7.61 -128.09 -21.12
N GLY A 9 7.39 -129.31 -20.66
CA GLY A 9 6.84 -130.52 -21.25
C GLY A 9 7.27 -131.65 -20.32
N SER A 10 6.32 -132.48 -19.93
CA SER A 10 6.47 -133.67 -19.09
C SER A 10 7.25 -134.79 -19.80
N SER A 11 8.05 -135.57 -19.06
CA SER A 11 7.98 -137.04 -19.16
C SER A 11 8.82 -137.72 -18.07
N GLY A 12 8.15 -138.51 -17.23
CA GLY A 12 8.77 -139.54 -16.39
C GLY A 12 9.08 -140.81 -17.20
N SER A 13 10.13 -141.52 -16.78
CA SER A 13 10.56 -142.80 -17.30
C SER A 13 10.49 -143.85 -16.17
N MET A 14 9.57 -144.81 -16.27
CA MET A 14 9.54 -146.02 -15.45
C MET A 14 10.21 -147.18 -16.19
N GLY A 15 10.94 -147.99 -15.41
CA GLY A 15 11.71 -149.14 -15.87
C GLY A 15 10.88 -150.29 -16.41
N LYS A 16 11.53 -151.09 -17.26
CA LYS A 16 11.07 -152.39 -17.73
C LYS A 16 11.92 -153.48 -17.08
N GLY A 17 11.27 -154.29 -16.24
CA GLY A 17 11.75 -155.62 -15.83
C GLY A 17 11.42 -156.65 -16.90
N THR A 18 12.39 -157.51 -17.15
CA THR A 18 12.50 -158.55 -18.17
C THR A 18 11.52 -159.73 -17.97
N LEU A 19 11.06 -160.28 -19.09
CA LEU A 19 10.31 -161.54 -19.23
C LEU A 19 11.21 -162.59 -19.92
N GLY A 20 11.06 -163.86 -19.52
CA GLY A 20 11.55 -165.04 -20.23
C GLY A 20 11.92 -166.15 -19.25
N MET A 21 11.58 -167.42 -19.43
CA MET A 21 10.97 -168.14 -20.55
C MET A 21 10.61 -169.56 -20.07
N GLY A 22 9.62 -170.22 -20.71
CA GLY A 22 9.32 -171.67 -20.63
C GLY A 22 8.35 -172.02 -19.50
N ASP A 23 7.20 -172.67 -19.69
CA ASP A 23 6.94 -173.79 -20.58
C ASP A 23 5.58 -173.72 -21.30
N THR A 24 5.63 -174.21 -22.54
CA THR A 24 4.54 -174.30 -23.51
C THR A 24 3.58 -175.44 -23.16
N LEU A 25 2.31 -175.14 -22.81
CA LEU A 25 1.12 -175.99 -23.10
C LEU A 25 -0.26 -175.32 -22.83
N GLY A 26 -0.34 -174.02 -22.46
CA GLY A 26 -1.59 -173.33 -22.08
C GLY A 26 -2.09 -172.20 -23.02
N HIS A 27 -1.44 -171.98 -24.17
CA HIS A 27 -1.63 -170.75 -24.97
C HIS A 27 -3.03 -170.56 -25.60
N LYS A 28 -3.76 -171.63 -25.95
CA LYS A 28 -5.10 -171.49 -26.58
C LYS A 28 -6.17 -170.99 -25.61
N SER A 29 -6.17 -171.44 -24.36
CA SER A 29 -7.13 -170.99 -23.33
C SER A 29 -6.88 -169.54 -22.89
N VAL A 30 -5.61 -169.11 -22.86
CA VAL A 30 -5.25 -167.71 -22.57
C VAL A 30 -5.71 -166.76 -23.67
N LEU A 31 -5.62 -167.17 -24.93
CA LEU A 31 -6.08 -166.39 -26.09
C LEU A 31 -7.60 -166.20 -26.10
N GLU A 32 -8.39 -167.21 -25.71
CA GLU A 32 -9.84 -167.08 -25.54
C GLU A 32 -10.22 -166.14 -24.38
N LYS A 33 -9.54 -166.25 -23.23
CA LYS A 33 -9.73 -165.33 -22.11
C LYS A 33 -9.35 -163.88 -22.47
N GLN A 34 -8.28 -163.68 -23.24
CA GLN A 34 -7.91 -162.36 -23.75
C GLN A 34 -8.93 -161.81 -24.75
N ARG A 35 -9.49 -162.64 -25.64
CA ARG A 35 -10.58 -162.22 -26.54
C ARG A 35 -11.84 -161.83 -25.78
N ALA A 36 -12.24 -162.58 -24.77
CA ALA A 36 -13.37 -162.23 -23.91
C ALA A 36 -13.15 -160.92 -23.12
N ALA A 37 -11.92 -160.67 -22.66
CA ALA A 37 -11.56 -159.41 -22.01
C ALA A 37 -11.61 -158.21 -22.99
N ILE A 38 -11.20 -158.40 -24.25
CA ILE A 38 -11.28 -157.37 -25.29
C ILE A 38 -12.74 -157.07 -25.66
N GLU A 39 -13.60 -158.08 -25.77
CA GLU A 39 -15.04 -157.91 -25.97
C GLU A 39 -15.67 -157.12 -24.81
N LYS A 40 -15.33 -157.45 -23.56
CA LYS A 40 -15.80 -156.71 -22.37
C LYS A 40 -15.33 -155.25 -22.38
N LEU A 41 -14.07 -154.99 -22.76
CA LEU A 41 -13.53 -153.64 -22.90
C LEU A 41 -14.17 -152.85 -24.06
N ARG A 42 -14.56 -153.52 -25.15
CA ARG A 42 -15.33 -152.88 -26.24
C ARG A 42 -16.73 -152.49 -25.76
N ALA A 43 -17.42 -153.37 -25.05
CA ALA A 43 -18.73 -153.07 -24.46
C ALA A 43 -18.66 -151.90 -23.46
N GLN A 44 -17.64 -151.87 -22.60
CA GLN A 44 -17.42 -150.75 -21.68
C GLN A 44 -17.08 -149.44 -22.40
N ASN A 45 -16.27 -149.48 -23.46
CA ASN A 45 -16.01 -148.29 -24.27
C ASN A 45 -17.26 -147.78 -24.98
N GLU A 46 -18.14 -148.67 -25.43
CA GLU A 46 -19.38 -148.26 -26.06
C GLU A 46 -20.35 -147.65 -25.03
N GLN A 47 -20.41 -148.20 -23.81
CA GLN A 47 -21.13 -147.58 -22.69
C GLN A 47 -20.58 -146.18 -22.36
N LEU A 48 -19.26 -146.02 -22.26
CA LEU A 48 -18.62 -144.71 -22.01
C LEU A 48 -18.89 -143.70 -23.13
N LYS A 49 -18.89 -144.14 -24.40
CA LYS A 49 -19.29 -143.27 -25.52
C LYS A 49 -20.74 -142.84 -25.41
N THR A 50 -21.65 -143.74 -25.05
CA THR A 50 -23.05 -143.38 -24.85
C THR A 50 -23.22 -142.40 -23.69
N GLU A 51 -22.48 -142.57 -22.60
CA GLU A 51 -22.52 -141.68 -21.44
C GLU A 51 -21.94 -140.30 -21.76
N LEU A 52 -20.83 -140.22 -22.51
CA LEU A 52 -20.25 -138.96 -22.97
C LEU A 52 -21.19 -138.22 -23.93
N LEU A 53 -21.90 -138.94 -24.80
CA LEU A 53 -22.88 -138.34 -25.71
C LEU A 53 -24.10 -137.81 -24.94
N LEU A 54 -24.54 -138.50 -23.89
CA LEU A 54 -25.57 -137.98 -23.00
C LEU A 54 -25.06 -136.74 -22.26
N GLU A 55 -23.89 -136.80 -21.64
CA GLU A 55 -23.31 -135.69 -20.88
C GLU A 55 -23.18 -134.44 -21.76
N ASN A 56 -22.56 -134.54 -22.94
CA ASN A 56 -22.42 -133.40 -23.85
C ASN A 56 -23.77 -132.84 -24.33
N LYS A 57 -24.82 -133.67 -24.41
CA LYS A 57 -26.17 -133.22 -24.77
C LYS A 57 -26.86 -132.46 -23.63
N PHE A 58 -26.50 -132.71 -22.37
CA PHE A 58 -27.14 -132.09 -21.20
C PHE A 58 -26.27 -131.07 -20.46
N SER A 59 -24.96 -131.05 -20.69
CA SER A 59 -24.01 -130.13 -20.02
C SER A 59 -24.09 -128.72 -20.59
N VAL A 60 -24.45 -128.56 -21.86
CA VAL A 60 -24.70 -127.25 -22.46
C VAL A 60 -26.13 -126.82 -22.13
N ARG A 61 -26.34 -126.33 -20.90
CA ARG A 61 -27.50 -125.50 -20.60
C ARG A 61 -27.29 -124.15 -21.29
N PRO A 62 -28.10 -123.74 -22.29
CA PRO A 62 -28.05 -122.37 -22.77
C PRO A 62 -28.36 -121.43 -21.59
N GLY A 63 -27.47 -120.47 -21.33
CA GLY A 63 -27.69 -119.47 -20.28
C GLY A 63 -29.03 -118.77 -20.49
N ASP A 64 -29.76 -118.54 -19.40
CA ASP A 64 -31.10 -117.93 -19.44
C ASP A 64 -31.05 -116.56 -20.14
N PRO A 65 -31.71 -116.39 -21.31
CA PRO A 65 -31.68 -115.13 -22.07
C PRO A 65 -32.14 -113.92 -21.24
N PHE A 66 -33.01 -114.14 -20.24
CA PHE A 66 -33.50 -113.09 -19.37
C PHE A 66 -32.43 -112.60 -18.38
N ALA A 67 -31.61 -113.50 -17.86
CA ALA A 67 -30.50 -113.15 -16.98
C ALA A 67 -29.45 -112.30 -17.72
N GLN A 68 -29.18 -112.61 -19.00
CA GLN A 68 -28.25 -111.82 -19.81
C GLN A 68 -28.77 -110.39 -20.07
N ALA A 69 -30.07 -110.22 -20.34
CA ALA A 69 -30.67 -108.90 -20.53
C ALA A 69 -30.67 -108.06 -19.23
N LEU A 70 -30.90 -108.70 -18.07
CA LEU A 70 -30.84 -108.04 -16.77
C LEU A 70 -29.41 -107.62 -16.40
N ILE A 71 -28.41 -108.45 -16.67
CA ILE A 71 -26.99 -108.13 -16.46
C ILE A 71 -26.59 -106.91 -17.28
N ASN A 72 -27.00 -106.85 -18.55
CA ASN A 72 -26.70 -105.69 -19.40
C ASN A 72 -27.34 -104.40 -18.87
N ARG A 73 -28.61 -104.44 -18.42
CA ARG A 73 -29.27 -103.29 -17.78
C ARG A 73 -28.56 -102.82 -16.52
N LEU A 74 -28.18 -103.76 -15.65
CA LEU A 74 -27.48 -103.43 -14.40
C LEU A 74 -26.07 -102.90 -14.67
N GLN A 75 -25.40 -103.35 -15.73
CA GLN A 75 -24.14 -102.75 -16.18
C GLN A 75 -24.35 -101.32 -16.67
N ASP A 76 -25.36 -101.05 -17.49
CA ASP A 76 -25.68 -99.69 -17.98
C ASP A 76 -26.03 -98.74 -16.82
N GLU A 77 -26.81 -99.21 -15.84
CA GLU A 77 -27.14 -98.47 -14.62
C GLU A 77 -25.90 -98.23 -13.75
N GLY A 78 -25.05 -99.24 -13.58
CA GLY A 78 -23.78 -99.15 -12.87
C GLY A 78 -22.85 -98.10 -13.49
N ASP A 79 -22.71 -98.12 -14.82
CA ASP A 79 -21.91 -97.16 -15.57
C ASP A 79 -22.49 -95.73 -15.49
N MET A 80 -23.83 -95.60 -15.48
CA MET A 80 -24.49 -94.31 -15.31
C MET A 80 -24.26 -93.72 -13.92
N LEU A 81 -24.41 -94.53 -12.86
CA LEU A 81 -24.14 -94.10 -11.49
C LEU A 81 -22.67 -93.77 -11.28
N ALA A 82 -21.75 -94.57 -11.84
CA ALA A 82 -20.32 -94.28 -11.82
C ALA A 82 -20.01 -92.92 -12.48
N ARG A 83 -20.60 -92.63 -13.65
CA ARG A 83 -20.47 -91.31 -14.30
C ARG A 83 -20.99 -90.17 -13.43
N LYS A 84 -22.15 -90.33 -12.79
CA LYS A 84 -22.72 -89.31 -11.88
C LYS A 84 -21.84 -89.06 -10.66
N ILE A 85 -21.31 -90.12 -10.04
CA ILE A 85 -20.38 -90.00 -8.90
C ILE A 85 -19.14 -89.22 -9.32
N VAL A 86 -18.56 -89.53 -10.49
CA VAL A 86 -17.38 -88.81 -11.01
C VAL A 86 -17.68 -87.31 -11.23
N LEU A 87 -18.86 -86.97 -11.73
CA LEU A 87 -19.27 -85.57 -11.91
C LEU A 87 -19.43 -84.84 -10.58
N GLU A 88 -20.08 -85.45 -9.59
CA GLU A 88 -20.24 -84.86 -8.26
C GLU A 88 -18.89 -84.75 -7.52
N MET A 89 -18.01 -85.74 -7.64
CA MET A 89 -16.64 -85.65 -7.11
C MET A 89 -15.87 -84.48 -7.73
N ARG A 90 -16.01 -84.25 -9.04
CA ARG A 90 -15.39 -83.10 -9.71
C ARG A 90 -15.97 -81.77 -9.20
N LYS A 91 -17.29 -81.71 -8.98
CA LYS A 91 -17.97 -80.53 -8.45
C LYS A 91 -17.55 -80.23 -7.01
N SER A 92 -17.48 -81.25 -6.15
CA SER A 92 -16.98 -81.10 -4.76
C SER A 92 -15.56 -80.54 -4.76
N LYS A 93 -14.67 -81.12 -5.59
CA LYS A 93 -13.29 -80.66 -5.70
C LYS A 93 -13.19 -79.20 -6.18
N MET A 94 -14.04 -78.79 -7.12
CA MET A 94 -14.10 -77.40 -7.58
C MET A 94 -14.57 -76.45 -6.46
N LEU A 95 -15.61 -76.84 -5.71
CA LEU A 95 -16.11 -76.03 -4.60
C LEU A 95 -15.10 -75.94 -3.45
N GLU A 96 -14.37 -77.01 -3.17
CA GLU A 96 -13.27 -77.01 -2.19
C GLU A 96 -12.17 -76.01 -2.59
N GLN A 97 -11.79 -75.98 -3.87
CA GLN A 97 -10.83 -74.99 -4.39
C GLN A 97 -11.35 -73.56 -4.24
N GLN A 98 -12.62 -73.31 -4.59
CA GLN A 98 -13.24 -71.99 -4.40
C GLN A 98 -13.30 -71.59 -2.92
N LEU A 99 -13.53 -72.54 -2.02
CA LEU A 99 -13.57 -72.29 -0.58
C LEU A 99 -12.17 -71.95 -0.05
N THR A 100 -11.13 -72.62 -0.55
CA THR A 100 -9.74 -72.24 -0.24
C THR A 100 -9.39 -70.85 -0.77
N ASP A 101 -9.81 -70.51 -2.00
CA ASP A 101 -9.56 -69.19 -2.58
C ASP A 101 -10.29 -68.09 -1.79
N ILE A 102 -11.56 -68.28 -1.46
CA ILE A 102 -12.35 -67.32 -0.66
C ILE A 102 -11.78 -67.19 0.75
N SER A 103 -11.35 -68.27 1.39
CA SER A 103 -10.71 -68.18 2.71
C SER A 103 -9.36 -67.45 2.65
N SER A 104 -8.57 -67.64 1.58
CA SER A 104 -7.33 -66.91 1.37
C SER A 104 -7.59 -65.41 1.15
N THR A 105 -8.56 -65.04 0.31
CA THR A 105 -8.94 -63.64 0.09
C THR A 105 -9.51 -63.01 1.36
N LEU A 106 -10.32 -63.73 2.14
CA LEU A 106 -10.83 -63.25 3.42
C LEU A 106 -9.70 -62.99 4.43
N THR A 107 -8.71 -63.88 4.53
CA THR A 107 -7.55 -63.64 5.42
C THR A 107 -6.70 -62.46 4.97
N THR A 108 -6.45 -62.30 3.66
CA THR A 108 -5.73 -61.13 3.14
C THR A 108 -6.47 -59.82 3.43
N THR A 109 -7.78 -59.75 3.18
CA THR A 109 -8.60 -58.56 3.52
C THR A 109 -8.63 -58.29 5.02
N ARG A 110 -8.69 -59.33 5.85
CA ARG A 110 -8.63 -59.22 7.32
C ARG A 110 -7.29 -58.69 7.84
N ASN A 111 -6.20 -59.09 7.19
CA ASN A 111 -4.87 -58.56 7.51
C ASN A 111 -4.74 -57.11 7.04
N ASN A 112 -5.25 -56.80 5.85
CA ASN A 112 -5.21 -55.44 5.28
C ASN A 112 -6.07 -54.43 6.05
N MET A 113 -7.22 -54.86 6.60
CA MET A 113 -8.09 -53.96 7.38
C MET A 113 -7.51 -53.58 8.75
N GLY A 114 -6.38 -54.18 9.17
CA GLY A 114 -5.60 -53.71 10.33
C GLY A 114 -6.34 -53.73 11.67
N GLY A 115 -7.46 -54.45 11.77
CA GLY A 115 -8.34 -54.49 12.94
C GLY A 115 -9.56 -53.57 12.82
N ILE A 116 -10.68 -54.00 13.42
CA ILE A 116 -12.01 -53.37 13.26
C ILE A 116 -12.02 -51.91 13.76
N PHE A 117 -11.20 -51.58 14.77
CA PHE A 117 -11.11 -50.24 15.34
C PHE A 117 -10.11 -49.32 14.65
N SER A 118 -9.27 -49.84 13.75
CA SER A 118 -8.17 -49.08 13.12
C SER A 118 -8.70 -47.85 12.36
N ALA A 119 -9.76 -48.02 11.56
CA ALA A 119 -10.39 -46.90 10.84
C ALA A 119 -10.96 -45.82 11.78
N ARG A 120 -11.58 -46.22 12.90
CA ARG A 120 -12.12 -45.28 13.89
C ARG A 120 -11.01 -44.55 14.64
N GLU A 121 -9.95 -45.25 15.02
CA GLU A 121 -8.79 -44.65 15.68
C GLU A 121 -8.08 -43.66 14.76
N GLN A 122 -7.89 -44.02 13.47
CA GLN A 122 -7.30 -43.12 12.49
C GLN A 122 -8.16 -41.87 12.26
N SER A 123 -9.48 -42.02 12.14
CA SER A 123 -10.41 -40.89 12.04
C SER A 123 -10.33 -39.99 13.28
N GLN A 124 -10.29 -40.56 14.49
CA GLN A 124 -10.15 -39.79 15.73
C GLN A 124 -8.78 -39.09 15.83
N ALA A 125 -7.71 -39.73 15.37
CA ALA A 125 -6.37 -39.14 15.35
C ALA A 125 -6.31 -37.95 14.38
N VAL A 126 -6.92 -38.07 13.19
CA VAL A 126 -7.08 -36.97 12.24
C VAL A 126 -7.89 -35.83 12.87
N GLN A 127 -9.00 -36.12 13.53
CA GLN A 127 -9.83 -35.09 14.17
C GLN A 127 -9.10 -34.35 15.30
N LYS A 128 -8.31 -35.06 16.12
CA LYS A 128 -7.45 -34.44 17.15
C LYS A 128 -6.41 -33.53 16.50
N ARG A 129 -5.84 -33.95 15.37
CA ARG A 129 -4.85 -33.15 14.62
C ARG A 129 -5.47 -31.90 14.01
N ILE A 130 -6.68 -32.00 13.45
CA ILE A 130 -7.45 -30.85 12.94
C ILE A 130 -7.65 -29.82 14.06
N LYS A 131 -8.20 -30.25 15.20
CA LYS A 131 -8.41 -29.35 16.36
C LYS A 131 -7.12 -28.69 16.85
N LEU A 132 -6.00 -29.41 16.85
CA LEU A 132 -4.71 -28.85 17.24
C LEU A 132 -4.25 -27.78 16.25
N LEU A 133 -4.39 -28.03 14.95
CA LEU A 133 -4.02 -27.09 13.90
C LEU A 133 -4.93 -25.86 13.91
N GLU A 134 -6.23 -26.01 14.12
CA GLU A 134 -7.19 -24.92 14.30
C GLU A 134 -6.80 -24.04 15.48
N ASN A 135 -6.54 -24.63 16.66
CA ASN A 135 -6.09 -23.89 17.84
C ASN A 135 -4.76 -23.16 17.61
N ARG A 136 -3.85 -23.76 16.83
CA ARG A 136 -2.57 -23.13 16.49
C ARG A 136 -2.76 -21.97 15.52
N LEU A 137 -3.68 -22.11 14.57
CA LEU A 137 -4.05 -21.07 13.61
C LEU A 137 -4.72 -19.90 14.33
N GLU A 138 -5.66 -20.16 15.23
CA GLU A 138 -6.32 -19.14 16.05
C GLU A 138 -5.30 -18.36 16.89
N LYS A 139 -4.38 -19.05 17.57
CA LYS A 139 -3.29 -18.40 18.31
C LYS A 139 -2.39 -17.55 17.40
N ALA A 140 -2.17 -17.97 16.16
CA ALA A 140 -1.42 -17.19 15.19
C ALA A 140 -2.19 -15.93 14.78
N TYR A 141 -3.50 -16.03 14.55
CA TYR A 141 -4.36 -14.88 14.26
C TYR A 141 -4.43 -13.89 15.41
N VAL A 142 -4.54 -14.36 16.66
CA VAL A 142 -4.50 -13.49 17.84
C VAL A 142 -3.18 -12.71 17.89
N LYS A 143 -2.04 -13.38 17.69
CA LYS A 143 -0.72 -12.71 17.64
C LYS A 143 -0.61 -11.74 16.48
N TYR A 144 -1.15 -12.09 15.31
CA TYR A 144 -1.18 -11.22 14.15
C TYR A 144 -2.00 -9.96 14.42
N ASN A 145 -3.20 -10.10 14.96
CA ASN A 145 -4.06 -8.97 15.31
C ASN A 145 -3.41 -8.09 16.39
N GLN A 146 -2.78 -8.68 17.41
CA GLN A 146 -2.00 -7.94 18.40
C GLN A 146 -0.87 -7.13 17.75
N SER A 147 -0.14 -7.73 16.80
CA SER A 147 0.93 -7.04 16.08
C SER A 147 0.42 -5.89 15.21
N ILE A 148 -0.76 -6.05 14.58
CA ILE A 148 -1.43 -4.99 13.83
C ILE A 148 -1.81 -3.84 14.75
N THR A 149 -2.47 -4.14 15.87
CA THR A 149 -2.89 -3.10 16.83
C THR A 149 -1.68 -2.33 17.37
N HIS A 150 -0.61 -3.03 17.72
CA HIS A 150 0.64 -2.39 18.14
C HIS A 150 1.25 -1.53 17.02
N ASN A 151 1.22 -2.00 15.77
CA ASN A 151 1.69 -1.21 14.63
C ASN A 151 0.84 0.05 14.40
N LYS A 152 -0.48 -0.05 14.55
CA LYS A 152 -1.40 1.10 14.48
C LYS A 152 -1.07 2.14 15.56
N GLN A 153 -0.86 1.70 16.81
CA GLN A 153 -0.43 2.58 17.90
C GLN A 153 0.90 3.28 17.61
N LEU A 154 1.90 2.55 17.09
CA LEU A 154 3.18 3.17 16.70
C LEU A 154 3.03 4.18 15.56
N ARG A 155 2.17 3.89 14.56
CA ARG A 155 1.88 4.85 13.47
C ARG A 155 1.22 6.11 13.99
N GLU A 156 0.29 5.98 14.92
CA GLU A 156 -0.37 7.12 15.56
C GLU A 156 0.64 7.96 16.36
N GLN A 157 1.50 7.32 17.16
CA GLN A 157 2.59 8.01 17.86
C GLN A 157 3.52 8.74 16.90
N ILE A 158 3.92 8.12 15.79
CA ILE A 158 4.74 8.76 14.75
C ILE A 158 4.01 9.97 14.15
N ASN A 159 2.71 9.86 13.89
CA ASN A 159 1.93 10.97 13.35
C ASN A 159 1.80 12.13 14.35
N ASN A 160 1.62 11.83 15.63
CA ASN A 160 1.61 12.85 16.69
C ASN A 160 2.96 13.56 16.78
N LEU A 161 4.07 12.81 16.83
CA LEU A 161 5.43 13.39 16.82
C LEU A 161 5.71 14.22 15.57
N ARG A 162 5.19 13.83 14.40
CA ARG A 162 5.30 14.61 13.16
C ARG A 162 4.53 15.93 13.24
N ARG A 163 3.31 15.91 13.77
CA ARG A 163 2.50 17.13 13.97
C ARG A 163 3.19 18.08 14.94
N GLU A 164 3.68 17.56 16.07
CA GLU A 164 4.46 18.33 17.03
C GLU A 164 5.70 18.93 16.38
N ARG A 165 6.45 18.15 15.61
CA ARG A 165 7.63 18.65 14.88
C ARG A 165 7.28 19.81 13.94
N ILE A 166 6.19 19.70 13.18
CA ILE A 166 5.75 20.79 12.28
C ILE A 166 5.43 22.05 13.09
N MET A 167 4.75 21.91 14.23
CA MET A 167 4.48 23.05 15.12
C MET A 167 5.78 23.67 15.66
N PHE A 168 6.75 22.86 16.09
CA PHE A 168 8.06 23.33 16.54
C PHE A 168 8.83 24.05 15.43
N GLU A 169 8.84 23.52 14.22
CA GLU A 169 9.49 24.12 13.06
C GLU A 169 8.84 25.49 12.73
N SER A 170 7.50 25.59 12.80
CA SER A 170 6.78 26.85 12.62
C SER A 170 7.14 27.88 13.69
N ILE A 171 7.18 27.47 14.97
CA ILE A 171 7.57 28.36 16.08
C ILE A 171 9.01 28.81 15.91
N HIS A 172 9.91 27.90 15.55
CA HIS A 172 11.31 28.19 15.31
C HIS A 172 11.48 29.21 14.18
N GLY A 173 10.83 29.01 13.04
CA GLY A 173 10.86 29.96 11.93
C GLY A 173 10.26 31.33 12.28
N ASN A 174 9.27 31.39 13.17
CA ASN A 174 8.76 32.66 13.69
C ASN A 174 9.81 33.35 14.57
N LEU A 175 10.43 32.63 15.49
CA LEU A 175 11.49 33.15 16.36
C LEU A 175 12.71 33.62 15.56
N GLU A 176 13.09 32.93 14.49
CA GLU A 176 14.16 33.37 13.60
C GLU A 176 13.83 34.68 12.88
N ARG A 177 12.58 34.84 12.41
CA ARG A 177 12.11 36.09 11.81
C ARG A 177 12.12 37.25 12.80
N ASP A 178 11.67 37.01 14.03
CA ASP A 178 11.69 38.01 15.10
C ASP A 178 13.12 38.40 15.48
N LEU A 179 14.02 37.42 15.59
CA LEU A 179 15.43 37.66 15.86
C LEU A 179 16.08 38.47 14.74
N ALA A 180 15.77 38.16 13.47
CA ALA A 180 16.23 38.94 12.33
C ALA A 180 15.68 40.37 12.33
N LYS A 181 14.44 40.59 12.78
CA LYS A 181 13.85 41.91 12.96
C LYS A 181 14.58 42.69 14.04
N VAL A 182 14.77 42.11 15.23
CA VAL A 182 15.49 42.75 16.34
C VAL A 182 16.93 43.11 15.95
N LYS A 183 17.61 42.26 15.17
CA LYS A 183 18.95 42.58 14.65
C LYS A 183 18.95 43.79 13.70
N ARG A 184 17.94 43.90 12.82
CA ARG A 184 17.78 45.06 11.93
C ARG A 184 17.47 46.33 12.73
N ASP A 185 16.53 46.25 13.67
CA ASP A 185 16.15 47.39 14.51
C ASP A 185 17.35 47.85 15.38
N MET A 186 18.17 46.91 15.87
CA MET A 186 19.40 47.22 16.59
C MET A 186 20.44 47.91 15.68
N ALA A 187 20.62 47.44 14.45
CA ALA A 187 21.52 48.08 13.49
C ALA A 187 21.06 49.49 13.13
N ASP A 188 19.75 49.69 12.95
CA ASP A 188 19.15 50.99 12.68
C ASP A 188 19.33 51.95 13.87
N MET A 189 19.06 51.50 15.11
CA MET A 189 19.35 52.31 16.30
C MET A 189 20.83 52.70 16.42
N ILE A 190 21.77 51.82 16.06
CA ILE A 190 23.20 52.15 16.04
C ILE A 190 23.48 53.22 14.99
N GLN A 191 22.88 53.11 13.79
CA GLN A 191 23.05 54.10 12.74
C GLN A 191 22.46 55.46 13.13
N GLN A 192 21.28 55.49 13.74
CA GLN A 192 20.65 56.71 14.26
C GLN A 192 21.49 57.33 15.39
N ALA A 193 22.03 56.51 16.30
CA ALA A 193 22.92 56.97 17.36
C ALA A 193 24.20 57.59 16.78
N ASN A 194 24.84 56.93 15.81
CA ASN A 194 26.01 57.47 15.13
C ASN A 194 25.71 58.78 14.41
N GLY A 195 24.57 58.88 13.70
CA GLY A 195 24.14 60.12 13.08
C GLY A 195 23.93 61.26 14.09
N ALA A 196 23.34 60.96 15.26
CA ALA A 196 23.20 61.92 16.35
C ALA A 196 24.55 62.33 16.95
N PHE A 197 25.51 61.40 17.08
CA PHE A 197 26.88 61.71 17.51
C PHE A 197 27.60 62.63 16.51
N GLU A 198 27.52 62.34 15.21
CA GLU A 198 28.11 63.20 14.17
C GLU A 198 27.49 64.59 14.14
N ALA A 199 26.16 64.69 14.27
CA ALA A 199 25.46 65.97 14.34
C ALA A 199 25.89 66.77 15.58
N ARG A 200 26.03 66.11 16.73
CA ARG A 200 26.55 66.73 17.95
C ARG A 200 28.01 67.19 17.78
N GLU A 201 28.87 66.38 17.18
CA GLU A 201 30.27 66.74 16.94
C GLU A 201 30.39 67.94 16.00
N LYS A 202 29.57 67.99 14.92
CA LYS A 202 29.48 69.16 14.04
C LYS A 202 29.05 70.41 14.80
N ALA A 203 27.99 70.33 15.59
CA ALA A 203 27.52 71.46 16.39
C ALA A 203 28.57 71.95 17.40
N ILE A 204 29.31 71.02 18.06
CA ILE A 204 30.41 71.38 18.96
C ILE A 204 31.57 72.02 18.19
N SER A 205 31.90 71.51 17.00
CA SER A 205 32.94 72.08 16.15
C SER A 205 32.59 73.50 15.68
N GLU A 206 31.35 73.72 15.22
CA GLU A 206 30.83 75.05 14.84
C GLU A 206 30.80 76.01 16.03
N MET A 207 30.33 75.55 17.20
CA MET A 207 30.35 76.34 18.43
C MET A 207 31.77 76.76 18.80
N ASN A 208 32.74 75.84 18.73
CA ASN A 208 34.14 76.15 19.02
C ASN A 208 34.74 77.12 17.99
N ALA A 209 34.39 76.99 16.70
CA ALA A 209 34.81 77.91 15.66
C ALA A 209 34.25 79.32 15.86
N LEU A 210 32.95 79.43 16.16
CA LEU A 210 32.29 80.70 16.48
C LEU A 210 32.90 81.35 17.73
N LYS A 211 33.19 80.55 18.77
CA LYS A 211 33.86 81.04 19.97
C LYS A 211 35.26 81.57 19.66
N ALA A 212 36.05 80.84 18.89
CA ALA A 212 37.39 81.29 18.49
C ALA A 212 37.33 82.56 17.62
N GLN A 213 36.32 82.70 16.77
CA GLN A 213 36.09 83.91 15.99
C GLN A 213 35.71 85.10 16.87
N ALA A 214 34.79 84.89 17.82
CA ALA A 214 34.36 85.92 18.77
C ALA A 214 35.53 86.38 19.67
N ASP A 215 36.35 85.46 20.17
CA ASP A 215 37.54 85.78 20.97
C ASP A 215 38.56 86.60 20.15
N LYS A 216 38.73 86.28 18.86
CA LYS A 216 39.61 87.03 17.96
C LYS A 216 39.09 88.43 17.64
N GLU A 217 37.79 88.56 17.41
CA GLU A 217 37.14 89.85 17.17
C GLU A 217 37.16 90.72 18.43
N GLN A 218 36.95 90.13 19.61
CA GLN A 218 37.09 90.82 20.88
C GLN A 218 38.53 91.30 21.11
N GLN A 219 39.54 90.46 20.84
CA GLN A 219 40.94 90.90 20.90
C GLN A 219 41.22 92.05 19.93
N GLY A 220 40.73 91.96 18.69
CA GLY A 220 40.86 93.05 17.70
C GLY A 220 40.22 94.34 18.19
N PHE A 221 39.01 94.27 18.74
CA PHE A 221 38.31 95.41 19.31
C PHE A 221 39.05 96.00 20.51
N GLU A 222 39.58 95.17 21.42
CA GLU A 222 40.37 95.63 22.57
C GLU A 222 41.67 96.32 22.12
N GLU A 223 42.31 95.83 21.05
CA GLU A 223 43.48 96.49 20.46
C GLU A 223 43.13 97.84 19.84
N GLU A 224 42.07 97.90 19.03
CA GLU A 224 41.58 99.16 18.43
C GLU A 224 41.15 100.15 19.52
N TRP A 225 40.44 99.68 20.55
CA TRP A 225 40.01 100.48 21.69
C TRP A 225 41.20 101.06 22.44
N ARG A 226 42.23 100.25 22.69
CA ARG A 226 43.47 100.68 23.34
C ARG A 226 44.22 101.69 22.48
N GLN A 227 44.28 101.50 21.16
CA GLN A 227 44.88 102.48 20.23
C GLN A 227 44.12 103.80 20.24
N LEU A 228 42.80 103.78 20.13
CA LEU A 228 41.95 104.98 20.20
C LEU A 228 42.08 105.70 21.55
N THR A 229 42.10 104.95 22.65
CA THR A 229 42.30 105.51 24.00
C THR A 229 43.67 106.16 24.12
N ALA A 230 44.72 105.53 23.57
CA ALA A 230 46.07 106.09 23.56
C ALA A 230 46.14 107.39 22.73
N ILE A 231 45.52 107.44 21.54
CA ILE A 231 45.43 108.64 20.71
C ILE A 231 44.69 109.77 21.46
N ILE A 232 43.58 109.45 22.13
CA ILE A 232 42.83 110.43 22.93
C ILE A 232 43.66 110.90 24.14
N GLU A 233 44.39 110.01 24.80
CA GLU A 233 45.25 110.37 25.93
C GLU A 233 46.43 111.23 25.48
N GLU A 234 46.98 110.97 24.29
CA GLU A 234 48.01 111.78 23.65
C GLU A 234 47.48 113.17 23.27
N ASP A 235 46.32 113.27 22.60
CA ASP A 235 45.65 114.56 22.30
C ASP A 235 45.28 115.31 23.59
N LYS A 236 44.82 114.61 24.63
CA LYS A 236 44.53 115.20 25.94
C LYS A 236 45.80 115.71 26.62
N LYS A 237 46.90 114.95 26.61
CA LYS A 237 48.21 115.40 27.13
C LYS A 237 48.77 116.56 26.33
N GLU A 238 48.61 116.57 25.01
CA GLU A 238 49.01 117.71 24.18
C GLU A 238 48.17 118.95 24.49
N ARG A 239 46.84 118.82 24.61
CA ARG A 239 45.96 119.92 25.03
C ARG A 239 46.24 120.39 26.45
N GLU A 240 46.55 119.49 27.38
CA GLU A 240 46.94 119.84 28.75
C GLU A 240 48.30 120.51 28.78
N ARG A 241 49.29 120.06 27.98
CA ARG A 241 50.57 120.77 27.80
C ARG A 241 50.36 122.14 27.17
N ALA A 242 49.50 122.25 26.15
CA ALA A 242 49.17 123.52 25.53
C ALA A 242 48.46 124.46 26.52
N ARG A 243 47.52 123.96 27.34
CA ARG A 243 46.88 124.74 28.41
C ARG A 243 47.83 125.06 29.56
N ALA A 244 48.77 124.19 29.89
CA ALA A 244 49.78 124.45 30.91
C ALA A 244 50.80 125.49 30.42
N GLN A 245 51.16 125.46 29.13
CA GLN A 245 51.92 126.51 28.46
C GLN A 245 51.13 127.81 28.38
N GLU A 246 49.83 127.75 28.07
CA GLU A 246 48.93 128.90 28.06
C GLU A 246 48.72 129.48 29.47
N LEU A 247 48.59 128.65 30.51
CA LEU A 247 48.52 129.07 31.91
C LEU A 247 49.87 129.59 32.42
N ALA A 248 51.00 129.04 31.97
CA ALA A 248 52.33 129.59 32.27
C ALA A 248 52.60 130.91 31.53
N MET A 249 52.09 131.05 30.30
CA MET A 249 52.05 132.33 29.58
C MET A 249 51.09 133.30 30.25
N ARG A 250 49.95 132.84 30.76
CA ARG A 250 48.95 133.64 31.49
C ARG A 250 49.40 133.97 32.91
N GLU A 251 50.24 133.17 33.56
CA GLU A 251 50.92 133.50 34.84
C GLU A 251 52.05 134.51 34.62
N ARG A 252 52.77 134.41 33.50
CA ARG A 252 53.70 135.47 33.06
C ARG A 252 52.95 136.76 32.71
N GLU A 253 51.83 136.66 32.01
CA GLU A 253 50.98 137.79 31.64
C GLU A 253 50.22 138.35 32.86
N THR A 254 49.83 137.58 33.87
CA THR A 254 49.18 138.10 35.10
C THR A 254 50.16 138.72 36.09
N GLN A 255 51.46 138.43 36.00
CA GLN A 255 52.50 139.23 36.67
C GLN A 255 52.84 140.52 35.91
N GLU A 256 52.63 140.59 34.59
CA GLU A 256 52.88 141.80 33.79
C GLU A 256 51.62 142.68 33.58
N LEU A 257 50.40 142.16 33.76
CA LEU A 257 49.11 142.87 33.61
C LEU A 257 48.55 143.49 34.91
N LEU A 258 49.35 143.60 35.98
CA LEU A 258 49.09 144.53 37.10
C LEU A 258 49.64 145.95 36.83
N LYS A 259 50.26 146.17 35.66
CA LYS A 259 50.61 147.48 35.10
C LYS A 259 49.73 147.76 33.87
N MET A 260 48.83 148.73 33.99
CA MET A 260 47.98 149.32 32.94
C MET A 260 46.72 148.53 32.49
N GLY A 261 45.58 148.92 33.06
CA GLY A 261 44.64 149.82 32.38
C GLY A 261 43.84 149.35 31.13
N THR A 262 42.56 149.02 31.38
CA THR A 262 41.34 149.38 30.63
C THR A 262 40.97 148.75 29.25
N LEU A 263 39.82 148.03 29.30
CA LEU A 263 38.62 148.05 28.42
C LEU A 263 38.66 147.60 26.94
N SER A 264 37.80 146.61 26.61
CA SER A 264 36.67 146.69 25.64
C SER A 264 36.56 145.64 24.50
N SER A 265 35.33 145.10 24.37
CA SER A 265 34.55 144.68 23.18
C SER A 265 34.96 143.59 22.16
N ALA A 266 34.15 142.53 22.14
CA ALA A 266 33.14 142.18 21.12
C ALA A 266 33.48 142.06 19.60
N GLU A 267 33.13 140.87 19.05
CA GLU A 267 32.57 140.55 17.72
C GLU A 267 33.44 140.50 16.43
N LYS A 268 33.42 139.33 15.74
CA LYS A 268 32.91 139.10 14.35
C LYS A 268 33.41 137.73 13.81
N LYS A 269 32.53 136.76 13.48
CA LYS A 269 31.71 136.55 12.26
C LYS A 269 32.50 136.10 11.01
N LYS A 270 32.21 134.86 10.58
CA LYS A 270 32.09 134.30 9.20
C LYS A 270 33.06 134.80 8.11
N ARG A 271 33.68 133.85 7.38
CA ARG A 271 33.36 133.53 5.95
C ARG A 271 34.27 132.44 5.35
N VAL A 272 33.62 131.50 4.63
CA VAL A 272 33.97 130.96 3.28
C VAL A 272 35.25 130.10 3.21
N SER A 273 35.11 128.78 3.14
CA SER A 273 34.89 127.99 1.91
C SER A 273 36.00 128.13 0.86
N LYS A 274 36.91 127.14 0.82
CA LYS A 274 37.58 126.70 -0.41
C LYS A 274 38.28 125.36 -0.18
N GLY A 275 37.77 124.28 -0.76
CA GLY A 275 38.39 122.96 -0.66
C GLY A 275 37.49 121.81 -1.13
N THR A 276 36.74 122.02 -2.20
CA THR A 276 35.91 120.97 -2.82
C THR A 276 36.17 121.00 -4.31
N TRP A 277 37.11 120.20 -4.79
CA TRP A 277 37.21 119.82 -6.20
C TRP A 277 38.10 118.57 -6.28
N GLY A 278 37.45 117.40 -6.36
CA GLY A 278 38.12 116.09 -6.44
C GLY A 278 37.22 114.91 -6.12
N ALA A 279 36.22 115.08 -5.26
CA ALA A 279 35.32 114.00 -4.81
C ALA A 279 33.97 113.90 -5.59
N GLY A 280 33.76 114.75 -6.61
CA GLY A 280 32.47 114.82 -7.32
C GLY A 280 32.25 113.72 -8.36
N TYR A 281 33.31 113.20 -8.99
CA TYR A 281 33.16 112.28 -10.12
C TYR A 281 32.77 110.85 -9.70
N ASN A 282 33.33 110.34 -8.60
CA ASN A 282 32.97 109.00 -8.09
C ASN A 282 31.66 108.99 -7.29
N LYS A 283 31.27 110.12 -6.69
CA LYS A 283 29.97 110.24 -6.00
C LYS A 283 28.81 110.31 -6.97
N ALA A 284 29.00 110.94 -8.13
CA ALA A 284 27.97 111.03 -9.18
C ALA A 284 27.67 109.68 -9.84
N LEU A 285 28.68 108.81 -10.08
CA LEU A 285 28.43 107.49 -10.66
C LEU A 285 27.76 106.51 -9.68
N ALA A 286 28.15 106.54 -8.40
CA ALA A 286 27.48 105.78 -7.34
C ALA A 286 26.07 106.30 -7.06
N GLN A 287 25.83 107.61 -7.14
CA GLN A 287 24.49 108.19 -7.07
C GLN A 287 23.65 107.87 -8.29
N ASN A 288 24.20 107.81 -9.50
CA ASN A 288 23.42 107.48 -10.70
C ASN A 288 22.95 106.02 -10.70
N VAL A 289 23.77 105.06 -10.28
CA VAL A 289 23.35 103.64 -10.17
C VAL A 289 22.37 103.43 -9.00
N ALA A 290 22.54 104.16 -7.89
CA ALA A 290 21.58 104.15 -6.79
C ALA A 290 20.26 104.85 -7.18
N ALA A 291 20.32 105.94 -7.95
CA ALA A 291 19.15 106.67 -8.43
C ALA A 291 18.36 105.86 -9.47
N GLU A 292 19.04 105.14 -10.36
CA GLU A 292 18.37 104.27 -11.35
C GLU A 292 17.63 103.11 -10.68
N LYS A 293 18.23 102.48 -9.66
CA LYS A 293 17.56 101.45 -8.85
C LYS A 293 16.40 102.01 -8.04
N VAL A 294 16.57 103.19 -7.43
CA VAL A 294 15.50 103.88 -6.69
C VAL A 294 14.36 104.31 -7.62
N GLU A 295 14.67 104.70 -8.86
CA GLU A 295 13.67 105.04 -9.86
C GLU A 295 12.95 103.79 -10.37
N MET A 296 13.65 102.68 -10.60
CA MET A 296 13.04 101.41 -11.01
C MET A 296 12.15 100.83 -9.90
N TYR A 297 12.61 100.85 -8.65
CA TYR A 297 11.79 100.47 -7.50
C TYR A 297 10.63 101.46 -7.31
N GLY A 298 10.86 102.77 -7.44
CA GLY A 298 9.81 103.77 -7.35
C GLY A 298 8.72 103.63 -8.42
N GLN A 299 9.08 103.23 -9.65
CA GLN A 299 8.13 102.93 -10.71
C GLN A 299 7.37 101.61 -10.45
N ALA A 300 8.05 100.58 -9.92
CA ALA A 300 7.40 99.34 -9.49
C ALA A 300 6.42 99.58 -8.32
N PHE A 301 6.82 100.40 -7.34
CA PHE A 301 5.98 100.81 -6.21
C PHE A 301 4.78 101.63 -6.65
N LYS A 302 4.93 102.57 -7.59
CA LYS A 302 3.77 103.30 -8.16
C LYS A 302 2.79 102.36 -8.86
N ARG A 303 3.27 101.39 -9.63
CA ARG A 303 2.39 100.39 -10.25
C ARG A 303 1.66 99.54 -9.23
N ILE A 304 2.32 99.18 -8.14
CA ILE A 304 1.69 98.41 -7.05
C ILE A 304 0.68 99.30 -6.30
N GLN A 305 1.03 100.56 -6.00
CA GLN A 305 0.16 101.55 -5.36
C GLN A 305 -1.10 101.84 -6.20
N ASP A 306 -0.96 101.97 -7.52
CA ASP A 306 -2.08 102.16 -8.45
C ASP A 306 -3.00 100.91 -8.53
N ALA A 307 -2.45 99.72 -8.30
CA ALA A 307 -3.19 98.45 -8.34
C ALA A 307 -3.82 98.07 -6.99
N THR A 308 -3.21 98.43 -5.86
CA THR A 308 -3.67 98.06 -4.51
C THR A 308 -4.41 99.19 -3.78
N GLY A 309 -4.20 100.45 -4.17
CA GLY A 309 -4.88 101.63 -3.60
C GLY A 309 -4.41 102.04 -2.19
N ILE A 310 -3.29 101.50 -1.69
CA ILE A 310 -2.76 101.76 -0.35
C ILE A 310 -1.72 102.89 -0.43
N GLU A 311 -1.96 104.02 0.24
CA GLU A 311 -1.12 105.23 0.17
C GLU A 311 0.10 105.21 1.11
N ASP A 312 0.12 104.31 2.10
CA ASP A 312 1.17 104.19 3.13
C ASP A 312 2.16 103.04 2.81
N ILE A 313 3.44 103.39 2.62
CA ILE A 313 4.50 102.48 2.16
C ILE A 313 4.77 101.38 3.19
N ASP A 314 4.77 101.72 4.48
CA ASP A 314 5.06 100.75 5.54
C ASP A 314 3.89 99.75 5.69
N GLN A 315 2.66 100.18 5.43
CA GLN A 315 1.50 99.28 5.38
C GLN A 315 1.54 98.35 4.17
N LEU A 316 1.99 98.83 3.01
CA LEU A 316 2.14 98.00 1.82
C LEU A 316 3.21 96.91 2.03
N VAL A 317 4.36 97.25 2.60
CA VAL A 317 5.42 96.27 2.88
C VAL A 317 4.96 95.24 3.93
N ASN A 318 4.30 95.68 5.01
CA ASN A 318 3.78 94.76 6.02
C ASN A 318 2.67 93.85 5.50
N THR A 319 1.79 94.35 4.63
CA THR A 319 0.76 93.51 3.99
C THR A 319 1.35 92.55 2.98
N PHE A 320 2.42 92.93 2.26
CA PHE A 320 3.14 92.04 1.36
C PHE A 320 3.89 90.95 2.11
N LEU A 321 4.58 91.29 3.20
CA LEU A 321 5.24 90.32 4.08
C LEU A 321 4.24 89.36 4.71
N ALA A 322 3.09 89.86 5.20
CA ALA A 322 2.03 89.00 5.71
C ALA A 322 1.43 88.09 4.62
N ALA A 323 1.26 88.60 3.40
CA ALA A 323 0.82 87.81 2.25
C ALA A 323 1.88 86.79 1.81
N GLU A 324 3.17 87.12 1.89
CA GLU A 324 4.30 86.25 1.58
C GLU A 324 4.44 85.13 2.62
N ASP A 325 4.29 85.43 3.91
CA ASP A 325 4.22 84.43 4.99
C ASP A 325 3.01 83.50 4.82
N GLN A 326 1.85 84.05 4.45
CA GLN A 326 0.67 83.24 4.12
C GLN A 326 0.91 82.38 2.87
N ASN A 327 1.57 82.90 1.85
CA ASN A 327 1.91 82.13 0.66
C ASN A 327 2.93 81.02 0.97
N TYR A 328 3.91 81.30 1.83
CA TYR A 328 4.92 80.33 2.24
C TYR A 328 4.28 79.20 3.06
N THR A 329 3.37 79.52 3.98
CA THR A 329 2.61 78.51 4.73
C THR A 329 1.69 77.69 3.83
N LEU A 330 1.00 78.32 2.88
CA LEU A 330 0.19 77.62 1.87
C LEU A 330 1.05 76.73 0.98
N PHE A 331 2.23 77.17 0.55
CA PHE A 331 3.13 76.38 -0.27
C PHE A 331 3.65 75.15 0.46
N ASN A 332 4.02 75.30 1.74
CA ASN A 332 4.40 74.17 2.59
C ASN A 332 3.24 73.20 2.79
N TYR A 333 2.03 73.71 3.01
CA TYR A 333 0.83 72.89 3.12
C TYR A 333 0.52 72.12 1.82
N VAL A 334 0.62 72.77 0.66
CA VAL A 334 0.46 72.11 -0.65
C VAL A 334 1.50 71.01 -0.85
N ASN A 335 2.76 71.24 -0.46
CA ASN A 335 3.79 70.21 -0.54
C ASN A 335 3.55 69.04 0.42
N GLU A 336 3.08 69.32 1.64
CA GLU A 336 2.73 68.29 2.61
C GLU A 336 1.55 67.45 2.14
N VAL A 337 0.50 68.09 1.61
CA VAL A 337 -0.65 67.42 1.00
C VAL A 337 -0.23 66.60 -0.22
N ASN A 338 0.67 67.11 -1.07
CA ASN A 338 1.18 66.34 -2.22
C ASN A 338 1.98 65.10 -1.77
N GLN A 339 2.81 65.22 -0.72
CA GLN A 339 3.50 64.06 -0.15
C GLN A 339 2.52 63.06 0.48
N GLU A 340 1.43 63.55 1.07
CA GLU A 340 0.38 62.69 1.63
C GLU A 340 -0.41 61.99 0.52
N ILE A 341 -0.68 62.68 -0.60
CA ILE A 341 -1.26 62.08 -1.80
C ILE A 341 -0.36 60.97 -2.35
N GLU A 342 0.95 61.21 -2.53
CA GLU A 342 1.88 60.17 -3.00
C GLU A 342 1.89 58.95 -2.07
N LYS A 343 1.94 59.18 -0.75
CA LYS A 343 1.88 58.09 0.25
C LYS A 343 0.57 57.31 0.16
N LEU A 344 -0.56 57.99 -0.01
CA LEU A 344 -1.87 57.35 -0.12
C LEU A 344 -2.00 56.59 -1.45
N GLU A 345 -1.46 57.12 -2.55
CA GLU A 345 -1.42 56.44 -3.85
C GLU A 345 -0.57 55.17 -3.80
N ASP A 346 0.60 55.22 -3.15
CA ASP A 346 1.43 54.03 -2.91
C ASP A 346 0.70 52.98 -2.07
N GLN A 347 0.02 53.40 -1.00
CA GLN A 347 -0.79 52.49 -0.18
C GLN A 347 -1.94 51.87 -0.98
N ILE A 348 -2.62 52.65 -1.83
CA ILE A 348 -3.67 52.16 -2.72
C ILE A 348 -3.09 51.14 -3.70
N ASN A 349 -1.90 51.38 -4.26
CA ASN A 349 -1.26 50.46 -5.19
C ASN A 349 -0.86 49.15 -4.51
N ILE A 350 -0.31 49.22 -3.29
CA ILE A 350 0.02 48.03 -2.48
C ILE A 350 -1.25 47.23 -2.20
N MET A 351 -2.31 47.88 -1.69
CA MET A 351 -3.57 47.20 -1.40
C MET A 351 -4.22 46.59 -2.65
N ARG A 352 -4.18 47.28 -3.80
CA ARG A 352 -4.66 46.73 -5.07
C ARG A 352 -3.85 45.51 -5.53
N SER A 353 -2.54 45.56 -5.38
CA SER A 353 -1.67 44.41 -5.68
C SER A 353 -1.98 43.22 -4.77
N GLU A 354 -2.23 43.48 -3.49
CA GLU A 354 -2.58 42.45 -2.51
C GLU A 354 -3.97 41.84 -2.79
N ILE A 355 -4.96 42.66 -3.17
CA ILE A 355 -6.28 42.19 -3.62
C ILE A 355 -6.14 41.29 -4.87
N ASN A 356 -5.32 41.66 -5.84
CA ASN A 356 -5.10 40.84 -7.04
C ASN A 356 -4.44 39.50 -6.70
N MET A 357 -3.41 39.51 -5.84
CA MET A 357 -2.79 38.29 -5.30
C MET A 357 -3.81 37.38 -4.61
N TYR A 358 -4.66 37.92 -3.74
CA TYR A 358 -5.71 37.13 -3.07
C TYR A 358 -6.77 36.63 -4.04
N ARG A 359 -7.08 37.38 -5.09
CA ARG A 359 -8.04 36.98 -6.12
C ARG A 359 -7.51 35.83 -6.97
N GLU A 360 -6.24 35.89 -7.39
CA GLU A 360 -5.59 34.84 -8.17
C GLU A 360 -5.41 33.56 -7.34
N THR A 361 -4.92 33.68 -6.11
CA THR A 361 -4.77 32.53 -5.20
C THR A 361 -6.12 31.94 -4.82
N GLY A 362 -7.14 32.77 -4.60
CA GLY A 362 -8.51 32.32 -4.34
C GLY A 362 -9.12 31.58 -5.53
N GLN A 363 -8.94 32.09 -6.75
CA GLN A 363 -9.42 31.42 -7.97
C GLN A 363 -8.75 30.06 -8.20
N GLU A 364 -7.44 29.95 -7.96
CA GLU A 364 -6.75 28.66 -8.10
C GLU A 364 -7.20 27.65 -7.04
N LEU A 365 -7.42 28.12 -5.80
CA LEU A 365 -7.95 27.28 -4.72
C LEU A 365 -9.40 26.83 -5.00
N ASP A 366 -10.22 27.71 -5.57
CA ASP A 366 -11.60 27.37 -5.95
C ASP A 366 -11.63 26.42 -7.15
N ARG A 367 -10.72 26.57 -8.13
CA ARG A 367 -10.60 25.63 -9.25
C ARG A 367 -10.16 24.25 -8.80
N THR A 368 -9.18 24.16 -7.90
CA THR A 368 -8.72 22.88 -7.35
C THR A 368 -9.81 22.21 -6.52
N LYS A 369 -10.47 22.93 -5.62
CA LYS A 369 -11.62 22.41 -4.85
C LYS A 369 -12.79 21.99 -5.74
N SER A 370 -13.14 22.78 -6.75
CA SER A 370 -14.22 22.43 -7.69
C SER A 370 -13.88 21.17 -8.48
N ARG A 371 -12.62 21.01 -8.89
CA ARG A 371 -12.15 19.78 -9.54
C ARG A 371 -12.21 18.57 -8.60
N GLU A 372 -11.74 18.71 -7.36
CA GLU A 372 -11.80 17.63 -6.36
C GLU A 372 -13.25 17.23 -6.04
N LEU A 373 -14.17 18.20 -5.95
CA LEU A 373 -15.59 17.95 -5.74
C LEU A 373 -16.21 17.21 -6.92
N THR A 374 -15.97 17.67 -8.16
CA THR A 374 -16.51 17.01 -9.36
C THR A 374 -15.94 15.60 -9.55
N GLU A 375 -14.66 15.38 -9.28
CA GLU A 375 -14.05 14.04 -9.29
C GLU A 375 -14.64 13.15 -8.17
N GLY A 376 -14.88 13.72 -6.98
CA GLY A 376 -15.51 13.03 -5.86
C GLY A 376 -16.96 12.62 -6.14
N GLU A 377 -17.76 13.52 -6.71
CA GLU A 377 -19.14 13.28 -7.12
C GLU A 377 -19.22 12.21 -8.21
N ALA A 378 -18.32 12.24 -9.20
CA ALA A 378 -18.26 11.22 -10.25
C ALA A 378 -17.93 9.82 -9.68
N ARG A 379 -17.00 9.73 -8.72
CA ARG A 379 -16.67 8.47 -8.04
C ARG A 379 -17.84 7.96 -7.19
N LEU A 380 -18.53 8.86 -6.51
CA LEU A 380 -19.70 8.51 -5.70
C LEU A 380 -20.82 7.96 -6.60
N ALA A 381 -21.14 8.65 -7.70
CA ALA A 381 -22.13 8.19 -8.67
C ALA A 381 -21.78 6.82 -9.29
N ALA A 382 -20.51 6.58 -9.62
CA ALA A 382 -20.06 5.29 -10.12
C ALA A 382 -20.22 4.17 -9.07
N CYS A 383 -19.86 4.44 -7.82
CA CYS A 383 -20.01 3.49 -6.71
C CYS A 383 -21.49 3.17 -6.43
N GLU A 384 -22.35 4.19 -6.44
CA GLU A 384 -23.80 4.01 -6.27
C GLU A 384 -24.41 3.18 -7.40
N ALA A 385 -24.03 3.44 -8.66
CA ALA A 385 -24.49 2.65 -9.80
C ALA A 385 -24.05 1.17 -9.67
N GLN A 386 -22.82 0.93 -9.22
CA GLN A 386 -22.32 -0.42 -8.99
C GLN A 386 -23.06 -1.12 -7.84
N SER A 387 -23.31 -0.41 -6.74
CA SER A 387 -24.09 -0.90 -5.61
C SER A 387 -25.51 -1.29 -6.03
N GLN A 388 -26.19 -0.45 -6.80
CA GLN A 388 -27.52 -0.75 -7.34
C GLN A 388 -27.50 -1.99 -8.25
N GLN A 389 -26.46 -2.17 -9.06
CA GLN A 389 -26.31 -3.35 -9.89
C GLN A 389 -26.16 -4.63 -9.05
N TYR A 390 -25.37 -4.58 -7.97
CA TYR A 390 -25.23 -5.72 -7.06
C TYR A 390 -26.53 -6.01 -6.31
N GLU A 391 -27.28 -4.99 -5.91
CA GLU A 391 -28.58 -5.17 -5.25
C GLU A 391 -29.58 -5.88 -6.17
N VAL A 392 -29.68 -5.45 -7.44
CA VAL A 392 -30.54 -6.12 -8.43
C VAL A 392 -30.15 -7.58 -8.63
N ARG A 393 -28.83 -7.86 -8.74
CA ARG A 393 -28.32 -9.24 -8.86
C ARG A 393 -28.62 -10.07 -7.62
N TYR A 394 -28.47 -9.49 -6.44
CA TYR A 394 -28.76 -10.14 -5.16
C TYR A 394 -30.25 -10.51 -5.05
N VAL A 395 -31.15 -9.57 -5.35
CA VAL A 395 -32.60 -9.82 -5.36
C VAL A 395 -32.99 -10.92 -6.37
N SER A 396 -32.39 -10.90 -7.56
CA SER A 396 -32.61 -11.95 -8.57
C SER A 396 -32.15 -13.31 -8.08
N ALA A 397 -30.94 -13.40 -7.51
CA ALA A 397 -30.40 -14.65 -6.97
C ALA A 397 -31.26 -15.18 -5.80
N MET A 398 -31.69 -14.30 -4.91
CA MET A 398 -32.57 -14.65 -3.78
C MET A 398 -33.93 -15.19 -4.27
N SER A 399 -34.49 -14.58 -5.31
CA SER A 399 -35.73 -15.06 -5.93
C SER A 399 -35.56 -16.46 -6.54
N MET A 400 -34.43 -16.72 -7.23
CA MET A 400 -34.11 -18.05 -7.76
C MET A 400 -33.94 -19.08 -6.64
N THR A 401 -33.22 -18.75 -5.57
CA THR A 401 -33.03 -19.63 -4.40
C THR A 401 -34.37 -19.94 -3.73
N ALA A 402 -35.27 -18.96 -3.60
CA ALA A 402 -36.61 -19.18 -3.07
C ALA A 402 -37.46 -20.12 -3.95
N ALA A 403 -37.39 -19.96 -5.28
CA ALA A 403 -38.08 -20.85 -6.22
C ALA A 403 -37.53 -22.29 -6.15
N LEU A 404 -36.20 -22.45 -6.08
CA LEU A 404 -35.56 -23.75 -5.90
C LEU A 404 -35.96 -24.39 -4.57
N LYS A 405 -35.98 -23.61 -3.49
CA LYS A 405 -36.41 -24.07 -2.16
C LYS A 405 -37.83 -24.63 -2.21
N ALA A 406 -38.76 -23.92 -2.85
CA ALA A 406 -40.14 -24.38 -3.02
C ALA A 406 -40.21 -25.70 -3.82
N GLY A 407 -39.51 -25.79 -4.96
CA GLY A 407 -39.48 -26.99 -5.79
C GLY A 407 -38.86 -28.21 -5.09
N ILE A 408 -37.78 -28.00 -4.35
CA ILE A 408 -37.11 -29.05 -3.56
C ILE A 408 -38.02 -29.54 -2.44
N SER A 409 -38.74 -28.63 -1.77
CA SER A 409 -39.69 -29.01 -0.71
C SER A 409 -40.84 -29.86 -1.26
N ASP A 410 -41.44 -29.45 -2.40
CA ASP A 410 -42.51 -30.23 -3.05
C ASP A 410 -42.01 -31.61 -3.50
N LEU A 411 -40.80 -31.68 -4.07
CA LEU A 411 -40.20 -32.95 -4.50
C LEU A 411 -39.90 -33.87 -3.32
N PHE A 412 -39.37 -33.33 -2.22
CA PHE A 412 -39.07 -34.06 -0.99
C PHE A 412 -40.32 -34.71 -0.37
N GLU A 413 -41.44 -34.00 -0.38
CA GLU A 413 -42.72 -34.51 0.09
C GLU A 413 -43.31 -35.56 -0.86
N ARG A 414 -43.32 -35.31 -2.18
CA ARG A 414 -43.89 -36.22 -3.19
C ARG A 414 -43.18 -37.56 -3.27
N ILE A 415 -41.85 -37.55 -3.14
CA ILE A 415 -41.02 -38.76 -3.17
C ILE A 415 -41.08 -39.54 -1.84
N GLY A 416 -41.68 -38.94 -0.80
CA GLY A 416 -41.86 -39.56 0.50
C GLY A 416 -40.57 -39.64 1.32
N CYS A 417 -39.67 -38.64 1.17
CA CYS A 417 -38.41 -38.57 1.91
C CYS A 417 -38.61 -38.23 3.40
N ASN A 418 -39.79 -37.73 3.79
CA ASN A 418 -40.14 -37.31 5.15
C ASN A 418 -40.39 -38.49 6.10
N THR A 419 -39.37 -39.32 6.30
CA THR A 419 -39.36 -40.39 7.30
C THR A 419 -38.93 -39.82 8.67
N PRO A 420 -39.37 -40.42 9.80
CA PRO A 420 -38.99 -39.93 11.13
C PRO A 420 -37.47 -39.91 11.34
N ALA A 421 -36.73 -40.88 10.78
CA ALA A 421 -35.26 -40.92 10.84
C ALA A 421 -34.59 -39.79 10.05
N VAL A 422 -35.17 -39.38 8.92
CA VAL A 422 -34.67 -38.27 8.11
C VAL A 422 -35.01 -36.91 8.75
N ARG A 423 -36.15 -36.81 9.44
CA ARG A 423 -36.55 -35.60 10.18
C ARG A 423 -35.63 -35.33 11.37
N ASP A 424 -35.23 -36.38 12.10
CA ASP A 424 -34.23 -36.27 13.19
C ASP A 424 -32.84 -35.83 12.68
N LEU A 425 -32.48 -36.21 11.45
CA LEU A 425 -31.20 -35.86 10.82
C LEU A 425 -31.17 -34.42 10.27
N LEU A 426 -32.28 -33.94 9.72
CA LEU A 426 -32.39 -32.62 9.09
C LEU A 426 -32.83 -31.52 10.07
N GLY A 427 -33.33 -31.89 11.25
CA GLY A 427 -33.88 -30.99 12.25
C GLY A 427 -35.32 -30.54 11.94
N GLU A 428 -35.99 -29.96 12.93
CA GLU A 428 -37.39 -29.47 12.78
C GLU A 428 -37.50 -28.12 12.05
N GLU A 429 -36.38 -27.45 11.73
CA GLU A 429 -36.37 -26.10 11.15
C GLU A 429 -36.73 -26.02 9.66
N GLY A 430 -37.13 -27.15 9.04
CA GLY A 430 -37.51 -27.20 7.62
C GLY A 430 -36.33 -26.91 6.68
N LEU A 431 -36.61 -26.66 5.40
CA LEU A 431 -35.57 -26.36 4.40
C LEU A 431 -34.99 -24.96 4.65
N THR A 432 -33.67 -24.82 4.67
CA THR A 432 -32.89 -23.58 4.83
C THR A 432 -31.72 -23.60 3.84
N GLU A 433 -31.08 -22.46 3.60
CA GLU A 433 -29.94 -22.39 2.65
C GLU A 433 -28.76 -23.26 3.09
N ALA A 434 -28.54 -23.39 4.41
CA ALA A 434 -27.47 -24.22 4.97
C ALA A 434 -27.73 -25.72 4.83
N ASN A 435 -29.00 -26.15 4.84
CA ASN A 435 -29.37 -27.56 4.74
C ASN A 435 -29.85 -27.98 3.33
N LEU A 436 -29.94 -27.05 2.38
CA LEU A 436 -30.37 -27.28 1.00
C LEU A 436 -29.65 -28.46 0.32
N MET A 437 -28.33 -28.53 0.49
CA MET A 437 -27.51 -29.61 -0.06
C MET A 437 -27.81 -30.96 0.59
N ALA A 438 -28.11 -30.99 1.89
CA ALA A 438 -28.47 -32.22 2.59
C ALA A 438 -29.83 -32.75 2.12
N TYR A 439 -30.82 -31.86 1.91
CA TYR A 439 -32.12 -32.23 1.33
C TYR A 439 -31.97 -32.79 -0.08
N LEU A 440 -31.16 -32.15 -0.94
CA LEU A 440 -30.89 -32.64 -2.29
C LEU A 440 -30.23 -34.02 -2.29
N GLY A 441 -29.24 -34.27 -1.42
CA GLY A 441 -28.58 -35.57 -1.32
C GLY A 441 -29.54 -36.69 -0.86
N ILE A 442 -30.48 -36.37 0.02
CA ILE A 442 -31.50 -37.34 0.47
C ILE A 442 -32.53 -37.62 -0.62
N ILE A 443 -32.95 -36.58 -1.37
CA ILE A 443 -33.80 -36.74 -2.55
C ILE A 443 -33.10 -37.60 -3.59
N GLU A 444 -31.81 -37.37 -3.85
CA GLU A 444 -31.02 -38.17 -4.79
C GLU A 444 -30.98 -39.64 -4.36
N GLN A 445 -30.65 -39.92 -3.10
CA GLN A 445 -30.64 -41.28 -2.57
C GLN A 445 -32.02 -41.95 -2.73
N ARG A 446 -33.10 -41.25 -2.38
CA ARG A 446 -34.45 -41.81 -2.44
C ARG A 446 -34.93 -42.03 -3.88
N THR A 447 -34.59 -41.12 -4.78
CA THR A 447 -34.89 -41.24 -6.21
C THR A 447 -34.16 -42.46 -6.80
N ASN A 448 -32.89 -42.67 -6.42
CA ASN A 448 -32.11 -43.83 -6.82
C ASN A 448 -32.71 -45.15 -6.28
N GLU A 449 -33.19 -45.18 -5.04
CA GLU A 449 -33.90 -46.35 -4.50
C GLU A 449 -35.16 -46.68 -5.30
N ILE A 450 -35.99 -45.68 -5.62
CA ILE A 450 -37.21 -45.87 -6.41
C ILE A 450 -36.88 -46.37 -7.83
N LEU A 451 -35.87 -45.80 -8.48
CA LEU A 451 -35.38 -46.25 -9.77
C LEU A 451 -34.91 -47.71 -9.74
N GLN A 452 -34.16 -48.10 -8.69
CA GLN A 452 -33.71 -49.49 -8.52
C GLN A 452 -34.88 -50.46 -8.29
N VAL A 453 -35.90 -50.06 -7.52
CA VAL A 453 -37.10 -50.88 -7.32
C VAL A 453 -37.89 -51.03 -8.62
N TYR A 454 -38.04 -49.95 -9.38
CA TYR A 454 -38.69 -49.96 -10.69
C TYR A 454 -37.94 -50.86 -11.68
N ALA A 455 -36.61 -50.74 -11.75
CA ALA A 455 -35.73 -51.58 -12.54
C ALA A 455 -35.89 -53.08 -12.21
N LYS A 456 -35.89 -53.44 -10.92
CA LYS A 456 -36.11 -54.82 -10.45
C LYS A 456 -37.50 -55.34 -10.82
N ARG A 457 -38.53 -54.51 -10.71
CA ARG A 457 -39.91 -54.88 -11.04
C ARG A 457 -40.11 -55.08 -12.54
N LYS A 458 -39.50 -54.25 -13.38
CA LYS A 458 -39.53 -54.38 -14.85
C LYS A 458 -38.72 -55.58 -15.34
N ALA A 459 -37.56 -55.83 -14.72
CA ALA A 459 -36.75 -57.03 -15.00
C ALA A 459 -37.48 -58.35 -14.68
N ALA A 460 -38.36 -58.36 -13.68
CA ALA A 460 -39.20 -59.51 -13.35
C ALA A 460 -40.34 -59.76 -14.36
N GLN A 461 -40.63 -58.82 -15.27
CA GLN A 461 -41.74 -58.89 -16.23
C GLN A 461 -41.35 -59.34 -17.65
N GLY A 462 -40.07 -59.55 -17.97
CA GLY A 462 -39.63 -60.10 -19.27
C GLY A 462 -38.44 -59.38 -19.89
N THR A 463 -37.69 -60.12 -20.71
CA THR A 463 -36.25 -59.98 -21.03
C THR A 463 -35.79 -58.74 -21.82
N GLU A 464 -36.65 -57.75 -22.09
CA GLU A 464 -36.22 -56.48 -22.70
C GLU A 464 -36.03 -55.35 -21.67
N GLY A 465 -36.56 -55.49 -20.46
CA GLY A 465 -36.47 -54.45 -19.43
C GLY A 465 -35.11 -54.32 -18.73
N LEU A 466 -34.25 -55.34 -18.83
CA LEU A 466 -32.96 -55.37 -18.12
C LEU A 466 -31.94 -54.40 -18.73
N ALA A 467 -31.91 -54.28 -20.06
CA ALA A 467 -31.00 -53.37 -20.76
C ALA A 467 -31.34 -51.89 -20.49
N GLU A 468 -32.63 -51.55 -20.47
CA GLU A 468 -33.13 -50.21 -20.16
C GLU A 468 -33.01 -49.88 -18.65
N ALA A 469 -33.15 -50.88 -17.78
CA ALA A 469 -32.90 -50.77 -16.34
C ALA A 469 -31.41 -50.59 -15.98
N LEU A 470 -30.49 -51.16 -16.77
CA LEU A 470 -29.04 -50.94 -16.66
C LEU A 470 -28.63 -49.56 -17.19
N LEU A 471 -29.34 -49.02 -18.18
CA LEU A 471 -29.19 -47.63 -18.65
C LEU A 471 -29.76 -46.59 -17.66
N ALA A 472 -30.73 -46.98 -16.82
CA ALA A 472 -31.34 -46.13 -15.79
C ALA A 472 -30.57 -46.13 -14.45
N GLN A 473 -29.50 -46.92 -14.31
CA GLN A 473 -28.56 -46.77 -13.19
C GLN A 473 -27.63 -45.59 -13.47
N PRO A 474 -27.47 -44.62 -12.55
CA PRO A 474 -26.44 -43.63 -12.72
C PRO A 474 -25.09 -44.36 -12.73
N LEU A 475 -24.36 -44.25 -13.83
CA LEU A 475 -22.95 -44.59 -13.91
C LEU A 475 -22.21 -43.70 -12.91
N THR A 476 -22.15 -44.10 -11.64
CA THR A 476 -21.18 -43.53 -10.71
C THR A 476 -19.81 -44.04 -11.14
N GLN A 477 -19.22 -43.37 -12.12
CA GLN A 477 -17.79 -43.43 -12.33
C GLN A 477 -17.11 -43.04 -11.01
N PRO A 478 -16.08 -43.77 -10.55
CA PRO A 478 -15.28 -43.32 -9.43
C PRO A 478 -14.51 -42.07 -9.87
N GLY A 479 -15.01 -40.91 -9.47
CA GLY A 479 -14.32 -39.64 -9.56
C GLY A 479 -14.46 -38.93 -10.90
N ASN A 480 -15.52 -38.15 -11.04
CA ASN A 480 -15.33 -36.75 -11.43
C ASN A 480 -15.89 -35.92 -10.28
N ARG A 481 -15.03 -35.16 -9.61
CA ARG A 481 -15.47 -34.02 -8.80
C ARG A 481 -16.39 -33.21 -9.71
N ILE A 482 -17.66 -33.07 -9.34
CA ILE A 482 -18.44 -31.94 -9.84
C ILE A 482 -17.76 -30.72 -9.22
N ILE A 483 -16.83 -30.13 -9.97
CA ILE A 483 -16.36 -28.80 -9.70
C ILE A 483 -17.55 -27.92 -10.09
N ILE A 484 -18.38 -27.60 -9.10
CA ILE A 484 -19.24 -26.43 -9.21
C ILE A 484 -18.26 -25.27 -9.18
N GLU A 485 -17.80 -24.86 -10.35
CA GLU A 485 -17.13 -23.59 -10.47
C GLU A 485 -18.18 -22.55 -10.08
N PRO A 486 -17.97 -21.78 -8.99
CA PRO A 486 -18.79 -20.59 -8.79
C PRO A 486 -18.72 -19.79 -10.10
N PRO A 487 -19.83 -19.14 -10.54
CA PRO A 487 -19.79 -18.32 -11.74
C PRO A 487 -18.54 -17.46 -11.68
N SER A 488 -17.64 -17.71 -12.63
CA SER A 488 -16.35 -17.07 -12.66
C SER A 488 -16.59 -15.57 -12.66
N THR A 489 -16.12 -14.88 -11.62
CA THR A 489 -16.00 -13.41 -11.64
C THR A 489 -14.93 -12.95 -12.63
N THR A 490 -14.32 -13.88 -13.38
CA THR A 490 -13.33 -13.64 -14.43
C THR A 490 -13.83 -14.16 -15.79
N ALA A 491 -15.14 -14.18 -16.05
CA ALA A 491 -15.60 -14.09 -17.43
C ALA A 491 -15.19 -12.71 -17.95
N GLU A 492 -13.96 -12.65 -18.43
CA GLU A 492 -13.35 -11.57 -19.19
C GLU A 492 -14.22 -11.32 -20.42
N GLU A 493 -15.22 -10.45 -20.28
CA GLU A 493 -15.32 -9.39 -21.27
C GLU A 493 -14.13 -8.48 -20.97
N GLU A 494 -13.14 -8.53 -21.86
CA GLU A 494 -12.03 -7.58 -21.92
C GLU A 494 -12.60 -6.15 -21.99
N VAL A 495 -12.94 -5.57 -20.84
CA VAL A 495 -13.00 -4.13 -20.67
C VAL A 495 -11.59 -3.73 -20.27
N GLU A 496 -10.81 -3.42 -21.29
CA GLU A 496 -9.48 -2.86 -21.19
C GLU A 496 -9.53 -1.62 -20.28
N GLY A 497 -8.96 -1.76 -19.08
CA GLY A 497 -8.72 -0.68 -18.15
C GLY A 497 -9.53 -0.76 -16.85
N LEU A 498 -8.78 -0.79 -15.74
CA LEU A 498 -9.21 -0.58 -14.35
C LEU A 498 -9.50 -1.85 -13.56
N GLU A 499 -8.42 -2.58 -13.25
CA GLU A 499 -8.36 -3.24 -11.93
C GLU A 499 -8.56 -2.17 -10.85
N PRO A 500 -9.46 -2.38 -9.87
CA PRO A 500 -9.50 -1.56 -8.68
C PRO A 500 -8.25 -1.88 -7.87
N GLU A 501 -7.25 -1.00 -7.95
CA GLU A 501 -6.12 -0.94 -7.01
C GLU A 501 -6.66 -1.16 -5.58
N PRO A 502 -6.36 -2.30 -4.93
CA PRO A 502 -6.73 -2.49 -3.55
C PRO A 502 -5.97 -1.45 -2.74
N VAL A 503 -6.67 -0.68 -1.92
CA VAL A 503 -6.08 0.30 -0.99
C VAL A 503 -5.02 -0.40 -0.13
N GLU A 504 -3.76 -0.32 -0.56
CA GLU A 504 -2.61 -1.01 0.03
C GLU A 504 -2.21 -0.46 1.40
N GLU A 505 -2.88 0.60 1.88
CA GLU A 505 -2.42 1.35 3.05
C GLU A 505 -2.67 0.66 4.40
N ASP A 506 -3.59 -0.31 4.44
CA ASP A 506 -4.02 -0.96 5.69
C ASP A 506 -3.38 -2.34 5.96
N ARG A 507 -2.56 -2.87 5.05
CA ARG A 507 -1.83 -4.13 5.27
C ARG A 507 -0.39 -3.88 5.75
N PRO A 508 0.09 -4.60 6.78
CA PRO A 508 1.51 -4.57 7.11
C PRO A 508 2.31 -5.10 5.91
N LEU A 509 3.21 -4.27 5.36
CA LEU A 509 4.03 -4.63 4.21
C LEU A 509 4.78 -5.95 4.48
N THR A 510 4.67 -6.89 3.54
CA THR A 510 5.50 -8.11 3.58
C THR A 510 6.97 -7.73 3.43
N ARG A 511 7.88 -8.58 3.91
CA ARG A 511 9.33 -8.31 3.88
C ARG A 511 9.84 -7.97 2.48
N GLU A 512 9.36 -8.66 1.45
CA GLU A 512 9.68 -8.38 0.05
C GLU A 512 9.14 -7.03 -0.44
N HIS A 513 7.95 -6.62 0.01
CA HIS A 513 7.39 -5.28 -0.30
C HIS A 513 8.14 -4.15 0.41
N LEU A 514 8.64 -4.41 1.62
CA LEU A 514 9.52 -3.48 2.35
C LEU A 514 10.88 -3.34 1.68
N GLU A 515 11.48 -4.45 1.23
CA GLU A 515 12.76 -4.45 0.51
C GLU A 515 12.66 -3.72 -0.83
N THR A 516 11.59 -3.93 -1.60
CA THR A 516 11.33 -3.21 -2.87
C THR A 516 11.03 -1.73 -2.66
N LYS A 517 10.27 -1.36 -1.61
CA LYS A 517 10.00 0.05 -1.26
C LYS A 517 11.27 0.77 -0.77
N VAL A 518 12.14 0.07 -0.04
CA VAL A 518 13.46 0.59 0.37
C VAL A 518 14.38 0.75 -0.85
N GLN A 519 14.43 -0.22 -1.77
CA GLN A 519 15.20 -0.11 -3.01
C GLN A 519 14.71 1.03 -3.92
N ARG A 520 13.40 1.28 -3.99
CA ARG A 520 12.83 2.42 -4.74
C ARG A 520 13.09 3.78 -4.07
N THR A 521 13.16 3.83 -2.74
CA THR A 521 13.36 5.10 -2.00
C THR A 521 14.81 5.45 -1.74
N LEU A 522 15.73 4.47 -1.75
CA LEU A 522 17.17 4.68 -1.61
C LEU A 522 17.76 5.66 -2.64
N PRO A 523 17.52 5.52 -3.96
CA PRO A 523 18.10 6.41 -4.95
C PRO A 523 17.56 7.84 -4.83
N ARG A 524 16.26 8.01 -4.56
CA ARG A 524 15.65 9.34 -4.31
C ARG A 524 16.23 10.03 -3.09
N LYS A 525 16.47 9.29 -2.00
CA LYS A 525 17.10 9.83 -0.78
C LYS A 525 18.58 10.17 -0.98
N LEU A 526 19.31 9.37 -1.77
CA LEU A 526 20.70 9.64 -2.16
C LEU A 526 20.81 10.89 -3.04
N GLU A 527 19.91 11.09 -4.01
CA GLU A 527 19.87 12.32 -4.83
C GLU A 527 19.55 13.58 -4.01
N THR A 528 18.60 13.48 -3.06
CA THR A 528 18.31 14.61 -2.16
C THR A 528 19.47 14.91 -1.19
N ALA A 529 20.22 13.89 -0.76
CA ALA A 529 21.39 14.07 0.08
C ALA A 529 22.59 14.66 -0.69
N ILE A 530 22.71 14.36 -1.99
CA ILE A 530 23.75 14.93 -2.87
C ILE A 530 23.46 16.41 -3.18
N LYS A 531 22.19 16.82 -3.26
CA LYS A 531 21.79 18.23 -3.50
C LYS A 531 21.93 19.16 -2.30
N VAL A 532 22.14 18.65 -1.08
CA VAL A 532 22.24 19.46 0.17
C VAL A 532 23.70 19.71 0.58
N ARG A 533 24.69 19.35 -0.24
CA ARG A 533 26.07 19.80 0.00
C ARG A 533 26.21 21.29 -0.36
N PRO A 534 26.57 22.19 0.57
CA PRO A 534 26.79 23.59 0.26
C PRO A 534 28.01 23.73 -0.66
N ALA A 535 27.88 24.55 -1.70
CA ALA A 535 28.99 24.97 -2.53
C ALA A 535 29.90 25.90 -1.73
N GLY A 536 31.11 25.42 -1.42
CA GLY A 536 32.18 26.23 -0.84
C GLY A 536 32.84 25.51 0.34
N VAL A 537 33.96 24.81 0.07
CA VAL A 537 35.30 25.12 0.61
C VAL A 537 36.29 24.30 -0.23
N ASP A 538 37.12 24.99 -1.01
CA ASP A 538 38.27 24.40 -1.70
C ASP A 538 39.43 24.09 -0.73
N ALA A 539 40.15 23.02 -1.06
CA ALA A 539 41.58 22.78 -0.83
C ALA A 539 42.17 22.87 0.60
N ALA A 540 42.52 21.70 1.16
CA ALA A 540 43.83 21.50 1.79
C ALA A 540 44.15 20.00 1.88
N GLY A 541 45.33 19.60 1.39
CA GLY A 541 45.80 18.22 1.36
C GLY A 541 46.06 17.63 2.75
N GLY A 542 45.98 16.30 2.84
CA GLY A 542 46.28 15.57 4.07
C GLY A 542 46.37 14.07 3.84
N LYS A 543 47.60 13.56 3.94
CA LYS A 543 48.07 12.17 3.79
C LYS A 543 47.20 11.08 4.44
N ARG A 544 47.22 9.92 3.76
CA ARG A 544 47.14 8.53 4.26
C ARG A 544 47.35 8.38 5.77
N VAL A 545 46.52 7.57 6.45
CA VAL A 545 46.92 6.46 7.35
C VAL A 545 45.73 5.50 7.56
N SER A 546 45.94 4.22 7.27
CA SER A 546 45.14 3.08 7.73
C SER A 546 45.41 2.80 9.22
N PRO A 547 44.44 2.31 10.02
CA PRO A 547 44.70 1.05 10.71
C PRO A 547 43.43 0.18 10.87
N THR A 548 43.45 -1.09 10.46
CA THR A 548 43.62 -2.26 11.35
C THR A 548 42.79 -2.28 12.62
N ARG A 549 41.73 -3.11 12.58
CA ARG A 549 41.47 -4.26 13.45
C ARG A 549 41.64 -4.04 14.98
N ARG A 550 40.49 -3.97 15.66
CA ARG A 550 40.19 -4.83 16.82
C ARG A 550 38.72 -5.18 16.82
#